data_AF-A0A066RVU2-F1
#
_entry.id   AF-A0A066RVU2-F1
#
_cell.length_a   1.000
_cell.length_b   1.000
_cell.length_c   1.000
_cell.angle_alpha   90.00
_cell.angle_beta   90.00
_cell.angle_gamma   90.00
#
_symmetry.space_group_name_H-M   'P 1'
#
loop_
_entity.id
_entity.type
_entity.pdbx_description
1 polymer ?
#
loop_
_entity_poly.entity_id
_entity_poly.type
_entity_poly.pdbx_seq_one_letter_code
_entity_poly.pdbx_strand_id
1 'polypeptide(L)'
;MKQFKCTGCGLLFSSEVDNNQHQSECQNYILKIEPSFKIKHSKKKRQLRASVQGSFEWALRMPLPKNSKKFLMAMDEKYSQADLEKEVLRLEREIIFGKSDSEKCLNRQIVASHLLKQKIAISVKIKMEVELQQKRDAEQKKVKGQAKRDRTQGSALGGEFDKRCGLFVSGGAPGLGKRA
;
A
#
# COMPACT_ATOMS: atom_id res chain seq x y z
N MET A 1 -34.42 32.97 -10.12
CA MET A 1 -33.07 32.99 -9.50
C MET A 1 -32.53 31.57 -9.47
N LYS A 2 -31.27 31.34 -9.84
CA LYS A 2 -30.66 30.00 -9.79
C LYS A 2 -30.35 29.68 -8.32
N GLN A 3 -30.98 28.64 -7.77
CA GLN A 3 -30.69 28.17 -6.41
C GLN A 3 -29.59 27.11 -6.45
N PHE A 4 -28.64 27.20 -5.54
CA PHE A 4 -27.53 26.25 -5.42
C PHE A 4 -27.78 25.33 -4.24
N LYS A 5 -27.73 24.01 -4.45
CA LYS A 5 -28.00 23.02 -3.41
C LYS A 5 -26.70 22.40 -2.92
N CYS A 6 -26.49 22.36 -1.61
CA CYS A 6 -25.42 21.58 -1.03
C CYS A 6 -25.70 20.09 -1.25
N THR A 7 -24.77 19.38 -1.91
CA THR A 7 -24.97 17.97 -2.21
C THR A 7 -24.87 17.08 -0.98
N GLY A 8 -24.34 17.58 0.15
CA GLY A 8 -24.28 16.87 1.43
C GLY A 8 -25.59 16.91 2.21
N CYS A 9 -25.95 18.09 2.72
CA CYS A 9 -27.09 18.30 3.63
C CYS A 9 -28.38 18.75 2.92
N GLY A 10 -28.33 19.11 1.63
CA GLY A 10 -29.49 19.53 0.87
C GLY A 10 -29.94 20.98 1.09
N LEU A 11 -29.24 21.77 1.91
CA LEU A 11 -29.50 23.20 2.09
C LEU A 11 -29.38 23.96 0.77
N LEU A 12 -30.24 24.98 0.61
CA LEU A 12 -30.31 25.83 -0.57
C LEU A 12 -29.65 27.18 -0.29
N PHE A 13 -28.90 27.66 -1.27
CA PHE A 13 -28.15 28.91 -1.22
C PHE A 13 -28.50 29.78 -2.42
N SER A 14 -28.50 31.09 -2.19
CA SER A 14 -28.79 32.10 -3.21
C SER A 14 -27.59 32.37 -4.13
N SER A 15 -26.38 32.01 -3.70
CA SER A 15 -25.15 32.19 -4.48
C SER A 15 -24.29 30.91 -4.50
N GLU A 16 -23.47 30.77 -5.54
CA GLU A 16 -22.51 29.67 -5.65
C GLU A 16 -21.39 29.78 -4.60
N VAL A 17 -20.98 31.01 -4.28
CA VAL A 17 -19.92 31.29 -3.29
C VAL A 17 -20.34 30.80 -1.91
N ASP A 18 -21.57 31.10 -1.49
CA ASP A 18 -22.09 30.67 -0.18
C ASP A 18 -22.24 29.15 -0.11
N ASN A 19 -22.70 28.52 -1.20
CA ASN A 19 -22.76 27.06 -1.28
C ASN A 19 -21.37 26.41 -1.18
N ASN A 20 -20.37 26.98 -1.87
CA ASN A 20 -18.99 26.47 -1.83
C ASN A 20 -18.35 26.65 -0.45
N GLN A 21 -18.57 27.80 0.20
CA GLN A 21 -18.14 28.03 1.57
C GLN A 21 -18.78 27.00 2.51
N HIS A 22 -20.10 26.84 2.43
CA HIS A 22 -20.82 25.87 3.24
C HIS A 22 -20.33 24.43 3.02
N GLN A 23 -20.08 24.02 1.78
CA GLN A 23 -19.57 22.67 1.49
C GLN A 23 -18.21 22.39 2.13
N SER A 24 -17.38 23.43 2.35
CA SER A 24 -16.10 23.29 3.02
C SER A 24 -16.20 22.98 4.53
N GLU A 25 -17.36 23.23 5.13
CA GLU A 25 -17.65 23.02 6.56
C GLU A 25 -18.71 21.93 6.79
N CYS A 26 -19.48 21.59 5.77
CA CYS A 26 -20.58 20.64 5.85
C CYS A 26 -20.09 19.21 6.06
N GLN A 27 -20.20 18.70 7.29
CA GLN A 27 -19.81 17.33 7.64
C GLN A 27 -20.47 16.26 6.74
N ASN A 28 -21.76 16.44 6.41
CA ASN A 28 -22.48 15.55 5.49
C ASN A 28 -21.88 15.51 4.08
N TYR A 29 -21.41 16.66 3.59
CA TYR A 29 -20.74 16.73 2.29
C TYR A 29 -19.37 16.06 2.37
N ILE A 30 -18.60 16.37 3.42
CA ILE A 30 -17.24 15.85 3.61
C ILE A 30 -17.25 14.33 3.77
N LEU A 31 -18.24 13.77 4.48
CA LEU A 31 -18.40 12.32 4.65
C LEU A 31 -18.82 11.58 3.37
N LYS A 32 -19.34 12.26 2.34
CA LYS A 32 -19.54 11.64 1.02
C LYS A 32 -18.22 11.33 0.31
N ILE A 33 -17.16 12.06 0.65
CA ILE A 33 -15.82 11.70 0.21
C ILE A 33 -15.43 10.46 1.01
N GLU A 34 -15.12 9.33 0.37
CA GLU A 34 -14.73 8.14 1.12
C GLU A 34 -13.38 8.30 1.85
N PRO A 35 -13.08 7.45 2.85
CA PRO A 35 -11.75 7.43 3.46
C PRO A 35 -10.65 7.03 2.48
N SER A 36 -9.45 7.55 2.72
CA SER A 36 -8.27 7.35 1.89
C SER A 36 -7.75 5.92 1.80
N PHE A 37 -8.16 5.02 2.71
CA PHE A 37 -7.86 3.60 2.60
C PHE A 37 -8.70 2.89 1.53
N LYS A 38 -9.86 3.45 1.14
CA LYS A 38 -10.69 2.91 0.04
C LYS A 38 -10.35 3.53 -1.30
N ILE A 39 -10.25 4.86 -1.34
CA ILE A 39 -10.08 5.62 -2.58
C ILE A 39 -8.90 6.57 -2.47
N LYS A 40 -8.05 6.57 -3.50
CA LYS A 40 -6.93 7.51 -3.59
C LYS A 40 -7.47 8.92 -3.87
N HIS A 41 -7.27 9.83 -2.92
CA HIS A 41 -7.73 11.21 -3.01
C HIS A 41 -6.57 12.21 -3.18
N SER A 42 -6.89 13.36 -3.79
CA SER A 42 -5.97 14.50 -3.85
C SER A 42 -5.65 15.04 -2.45
N LYS A 43 -4.53 15.77 -2.31
CA LYS A 43 -4.12 16.35 -1.01
C LYS A 43 -5.22 17.25 -0.42
N LYS A 44 -5.88 18.07 -1.26
CA LYS A 44 -6.98 18.96 -0.84
C LYS A 44 -8.16 18.19 -0.25
N LYS A 45 -8.61 17.10 -0.90
CA LYS A 45 -9.73 16.27 -0.39
C LYS A 45 -9.38 15.56 0.92
N ARG A 46 -8.13 15.07 1.05
CA ARG A 46 -7.65 14.48 2.32
C ARG A 46 -7.58 15.50 3.45
N GLN A 47 -7.14 16.72 3.15
CA GLN A 47 -7.12 17.82 4.14
C GLN A 47 -8.53 18.19 4.58
N LEU A 48 -9.49 18.24 3.65
CA LEU A 48 -10.89 18.50 3.93
C LEU A 48 -11.50 17.40 4.81
N ARG A 49 -11.24 16.11 4.52
CA ARG A 49 -11.69 15.04 5.44
C ARG A 49 -11.04 15.14 6.82
N ALA A 50 -9.77 15.52 6.89
CA ALA A 50 -9.05 15.67 8.14
C ALA A 50 -9.49 16.86 9.00
N SER A 51 -10.30 17.79 8.50
CA SER A 51 -10.89 18.86 9.32
C SER A 51 -12.10 18.37 10.12
N VAL A 52 -12.68 17.22 9.76
CA VAL A 52 -13.81 16.63 10.47
C VAL A 52 -13.30 15.73 11.58
N GLN A 53 -13.59 16.09 12.82
CA GLN A 53 -13.27 15.29 14.00
C GLN A 53 -13.94 13.92 13.91
N GLY A 54 -13.20 12.87 14.31
CA GLY A 54 -13.67 11.48 14.20
C GLY A 54 -13.48 10.84 12.82
N SER A 55 -13.10 11.61 11.79
CA SER A 55 -12.77 11.02 10.50
C SER A 55 -11.48 10.20 10.56
N PHE A 56 -11.34 9.23 9.66
CA PHE A 56 -10.09 8.45 9.53
C PHE A 56 -8.86 9.36 9.33
N GLU A 57 -8.96 10.36 8.46
CA GLU A 57 -7.86 11.28 8.16
C GLU A 57 -7.50 12.18 9.34
N TRP A 58 -8.51 12.60 10.13
CA TRP A 58 -8.29 13.33 11.37
C TRP A 58 -7.60 12.45 12.41
N ALA A 59 -8.10 11.22 12.58
CA ALA A 59 -7.58 10.25 13.53
C ALA A 59 -6.09 9.93 13.31
N LEU A 60 -5.64 9.88 12.05
CA LEU A 60 -4.24 9.68 11.70
C LEU A 60 -3.32 10.86 12.04
N ARG A 61 -3.86 12.07 12.21
CA ARG A 61 -3.08 13.25 12.67
C ARG A 61 -2.97 13.31 14.18
N MET A 62 -3.85 12.61 14.89
CA MET A 62 -3.84 12.59 16.34
C MET A 62 -2.78 11.62 16.85
N PRO A 63 -2.10 11.96 17.96
CA PRO A 63 -1.20 11.04 18.62
C PRO A 63 -1.99 9.86 19.20
N LEU A 64 -1.33 8.70 19.29
CA LEU A 64 -1.92 7.54 19.95
C LEU A 64 -2.15 7.85 21.45
N PRO A 65 -3.29 7.42 22.02
CA PRO A 65 -3.54 7.57 23.45
C PRO A 65 -2.46 6.87 24.29
N LYS A 66 -2.09 7.44 25.46
CA LYS A 66 -0.99 6.94 26.31
C LYS A 66 -1.12 5.46 26.70
N ASN A 67 -2.35 4.98 26.92
CA ASN A 67 -2.64 3.59 27.30
C ASN A 67 -3.09 2.70 26.13
N SER A 68 -2.77 3.08 24.89
CA SER A 68 -3.25 2.41 23.68
C SER A 68 -2.62 1.04 23.42
N LYS A 69 -1.48 0.70 24.02
CA LYS A 69 -0.75 -0.55 23.70
C LYS A 69 -1.57 -1.82 23.92
N LYS A 70 -2.22 -1.96 25.09
CA LYS A 70 -3.09 -3.11 25.38
C LYS A 70 -4.30 -3.15 24.44
N PHE A 71 -4.86 -1.98 24.13
CA PHE A 71 -6.02 -1.85 23.26
C PHE A 71 -5.68 -2.16 21.79
N LEU A 72 -4.50 -1.74 21.34
CA LEU A 72 -3.94 -2.07 20.02
C LEU A 72 -3.78 -3.58 19.88
N MET A 73 -3.15 -4.25 20.84
CA MET A 73 -2.95 -5.71 20.79
C MET A 73 -4.28 -6.46 20.76
N ALA A 74 -5.23 -6.09 21.64
CA ALA A 74 -6.54 -6.71 21.66
C ALA A 74 -7.32 -6.50 20.35
N MET A 75 -7.18 -5.33 19.71
CA MET A 75 -7.79 -5.08 18.40
C MET A 75 -7.09 -5.82 17.27
N ASP A 76 -5.77 -5.91 17.30
CA ASP A 76 -4.96 -6.57 16.28
C ASP A 76 -5.26 -8.07 16.21
N GLU A 77 -5.43 -8.70 17.37
CA GLU A 77 -5.82 -10.10 17.50
C GLU A 77 -7.29 -10.34 17.10
N LYS A 78 -8.19 -9.43 17.48
CA LYS A 78 -9.63 -9.60 17.26
C LYS A 78 -10.08 -9.30 15.83
N TYR A 79 -9.45 -8.34 15.16
CA TYR A 79 -9.98 -7.80 13.89
C TYR A 79 -9.07 -8.08 12.70
N SER A 80 -9.66 -8.62 11.64
CA SER A 80 -9.03 -8.65 10.32
C SER A 80 -8.94 -7.24 9.72
N GLN A 81 -8.16 -7.08 8.63
CA GLN A 81 -8.10 -5.79 7.93
C GLN A 81 -9.50 -5.33 7.48
N ALA A 82 -10.31 -6.21 6.90
CA ALA A 82 -11.64 -5.89 6.42
C ALA A 82 -12.61 -5.51 7.56
N ASP A 83 -12.45 -6.15 8.73
CA ASP A 83 -13.28 -5.81 9.89
C ASP A 83 -12.87 -4.47 10.51
N LEU A 84 -11.58 -4.14 10.51
CA LEU A 84 -11.09 -2.82 10.90
C LEU A 84 -11.62 -1.71 9.98
N GLU A 85 -11.69 -1.94 8.67
CA GLU A 85 -12.27 -0.99 7.72
C GLU A 85 -13.75 -0.70 8.06
N LYS A 86 -14.54 -1.76 8.34
CA LYS A 86 -15.94 -1.62 8.76
C LYS A 86 -16.06 -0.89 10.10
N GLU A 87 -15.20 -1.22 11.05
CA GLU A 87 -15.21 -0.63 12.40
C GLU A 87 -14.86 0.86 12.36
N VAL A 88 -13.84 1.26 11.58
CA VAL A 88 -13.47 2.67 11.40
C VAL A 88 -14.63 3.47 10.79
N LEU A 89 -15.34 2.90 9.81
CA LEU A 89 -16.53 3.55 9.22
C LEU A 89 -17.70 3.64 10.22
N ARG A 90 -17.89 2.59 11.02
CA ARG A 90 -18.93 2.55 12.06
C ARG A 90 -18.69 3.64 13.10
N LEU A 91 -17.45 3.73 13.61
CA LEU A 91 -17.01 4.74 14.57
C LEU A 91 -17.06 6.15 13.97
N GLU A 92 -16.64 6.34 12.72
CA GLU A 92 -16.72 7.64 12.04
C GLU A 92 -18.16 8.17 12.01
N ARG A 93 -19.12 7.31 11.63
CA ARG A 93 -20.54 7.68 11.64
C ARG A 93 -21.07 7.92 13.05
N GLU A 94 -20.68 7.07 14.01
CA GLU A 94 -21.10 7.19 15.41
C GLU A 94 -20.60 8.48 16.05
N ILE A 95 -19.37 8.89 15.76
CA ILE A 95 -18.79 10.14 16.30
C ILE A 95 -19.43 11.35 15.64
N ILE A 96 -19.53 11.37 14.30
CA ILE A 96 -19.96 12.58 13.59
C ILE A 96 -21.47 12.81 13.71
N PHE A 97 -22.27 11.75 13.78
CA PHE A 97 -23.73 11.85 13.92
C PHE A 97 -24.24 11.54 15.33
N GLY A 98 -23.37 11.10 16.23
CA GLY A 98 -23.71 10.84 17.62
C GLY A 98 -23.94 12.13 18.39
N LYS A 99 -24.82 12.07 19.39
CA LYS A 99 -25.12 13.22 20.27
C LYS A 99 -24.10 13.42 21.40
N SER A 100 -23.14 12.51 21.57
CA SER A 100 -22.14 12.58 22.64
C SER A 100 -20.79 12.03 22.17
N ASP A 101 -19.83 12.94 21.95
CA ASP A 101 -18.44 12.62 21.69
C ASP A 101 -17.78 12.05 22.94
N SER A 102 -17.99 10.76 23.21
CA SER A 102 -17.27 10.13 24.30
C SER A 102 -15.79 10.04 23.92
N GLU A 103 -14.91 10.50 24.82
CA GLU A 103 -13.46 10.40 24.64
C GLU A 103 -13.02 8.97 24.32
N LYS A 104 -13.75 7.98 24.85
CA LYS A 104 -13.56 6.56 24.56
C LYS A 104 -13.77 6.24 23.07
N CYS A 105 -14.80 6.76 22.44
CA CYS A 105 -15.07 6.55 21.01
C CYS A 105 -13.99 7.21 20.14
N LEU A 106 -13.57 8.44 20.48
CA LEU A 106 -12.48 9.13 19.78
C LEU A 106 -11.15 8.36 19.91
N ASN A 107 -10.79 7.96 21.11
CA ASN A 107 -9.58 7.17 21.36
C ASN A 107 -9.61 5.83 20.62
N ARG A 108 -10.77 5.17 20.59
CA ARG A 108 -10.98 3.93 19.84
C ARG A 108 -10.80 4.17 18.33
N GLN A 109 -11.35 5.26 17.80
CA GLN A 109 -11.22 5.63 16.39
C GLN A 109 -9.77 5.93 16.00
N ILE A 110 -9.03 6.64 16.86
CA ILE A 110 -7.59 6.90 16.67
C ILE A 110 -6.83 5.57 16.60
N VAL A 111 -7.03 4.69 17.58
CA VAL A 111 -6.33 3.40 17.61
C VAL A 111 -6.68 2.53 16.40
N ALA A 112 -7.96 2.37 16.07
CA ALA A 112 -8.41 1.57 14.94
C ALA A 112 -7.84 2.10 13.61
N SER A 113 -7.81 3.42 13.43
CA SER A 113 -7.28 4.07 12.22
C SER A 113 -5.77 3.86 12.05
N HIS A 114 -4.99 4.01 13.12
CA HIS A 114 -3.55 3.75 13.08
C HIS A 114 -3.24 2.27 12.82
N LEU A 115 -3.97 1.36 13.47
CA LEU A 115 -3.82 -0.08 13.25
C LEU A 115 -4.16 -0.48 11.81
N LEU A 116 -5.26 0.05 11.27
CA LEU A 116 -5.65 -0.19 9.88
C LEU A 116 -4.56 0.29 8.91
N LYS A 117 -4.01 1.49 9.13
CA LYS A 117 -2.90 2.02 8.32
C LYS A 117 -1.67 1.11 8.36
N GLN A 118 -1.33 0.57 9.54
CA GLN A 118 -0.21 -0.38 9.68
C GLN A 118 -0.48 -1.68 8.92
N LYS A 119 -1.66 -2.28 9.06
CA LYS A 119 -2.02 -3.51 8.34
C LYS A 119 -1.99 -3.31 6.83
N ILE A 120 -2.51 -2.19 6.32
CA ILE A 120 -2.45 -1.87 4.88
C ILE A 120 -0.99 -1.75 4.41
N ALA A 121 -0.14 -1.06 5.17
CA ALA A 121 1.27 -0.92 4.82
C ALA A 121 2.01 -2.27 4.77
N ILE A 122 1.75 -3.15 5.74
CA ILE A 122 2.29 -4.52 5.79
C ILE A 122 1.79 -5.33 4.59
N SER A 123 0.49 -5.32 4.33
CA SER A 123 -0.12 -6.00 3.18
C SER A 123 0.50 -5.56 1.84
N VAL A 124 0.74 -4.25 1.66
CA VAL A 124 1.41 -3.73 0.45
C VAL A 124 2.86 -4.21 0.37
N LYS A 125 3.60 -4.18 1.48
CA LYS A 125 5.00 -4.65 1.51
C LYS A 125 5.11 -6.13 1.16
N ILE A 126 4.26 -6.97 1.75
CA ILE A 126 4.21 -8.41 1.46
C ILE A 126 3.92 -8.65 -0.02
N LYS A 127 2.94 -7.93 -0.61
CA LYS A 127 2.63 -8.06 -2.05
C LYS A 127 3.85 -7.72 -2.92
N MET A 128 4.56 -6.64 -2.61
CA MET A 128 5.77 -6.26 -3.35
C MET A 128 6.89 -7.31 -3.22
N GLU A 129 7.10 -7.88 -2.03
CA GLU A 129 8.09 -8.94 -1.82
C GLU A 129 7.75 -10.21 -2.60
N VAL A 130 6.47 -10.60 -2.62
CA VAL A 130 5.99 -11.75 -3.40
C VAL A 130 6.19 -11.51 -4.91
N GLU A 131 5.86 -10.33 -5.43
CA GLU A 131 6.09 -9.99 -6.83
C GLU A 131 7.58 -10.01 -7.20
N LEU A 132 8.45 -9.50 -6.33
CA LEU A 132 9.90 -9.57 -6.51
C LEU A 132 10.41 -11.01 -6.51
N GLN A 133 9.90 -11.85 -5.62
CA GLN A 133 10.23 -13.28 -5.59
C GLN A 133 9.82 -13.97 -6.89
N GLN A 134 8.60 -13.73 -7.36
CA GLN A 134 8.10 -14.30 -8.62
C GLN A 134 8.98 -13.90 -9.81
N LYS A 135 9.45 -12.64 -9.87
CA LYS A 135 10.38 -12.17 -10.91
C LYS A 135 11.72 -12.90 -10.83
N ARG A 136 12.29 -13.06 -9.63
CA ARG A 136 13.54 -13.81 -9.42
C ARG A 136 13.41 -15.27 -9.86
N ASP A 137 12.31 -15.93 -9.49
CA ASP A 137 12.07 -17.33 -9.85
C ASP A 137 11.89 -17.49 -11.38
N ALA A 138 11.20 -16.55 -12.03
CA ALA A 138 11.05 -16.53 -13.48
C ALA A 138 12.40 -16.34 -14.19
N GLU A 139 13.25 -15.45 -13.70
CA GLU A 139 14.59 -15.21 -14.25
C GLU A 139 15.52 -16.42 -14.03
N GLN A 140 15.52 -17.01 -12.84
CA GLN A 140 16.26 -18.25 -12.57
C GLN A 140 15.81 -19.40 -13.49
N LYS A 141 14.51 -19.52 -13.76
CA LYS A 141 13.99 -20.50 -14.73
C LYS A 141 14.50 -20.23 -16.14
N LYS A 142 14.57 -18.97 -16.56
CA LYS A 142 15.15 -18.59 -17.87
C LYS A 142 16.63 -18.94 -17.96
N VAL A 143 17.42 -18.57 -16.96
CA VAL A 143 18.87 -18.88 -16.91
C VAL A 143 19.10 -20.39 -16.90
N LYS A 144 18.37 -21.16 -16.07
CA LYS A 144 18.46 -22.63 -16.09
C LYS A 144 18.05 -23.23 -17.43
N GLY A 145 17.02 -22.67 -18.09
CA GLY A 145 16.59 -23.09 -19.42
C GLY A 145 17.60 -22.76 -20.52
N GLN A 146 18.30 -21.62 -20.41
CA GLN A 146 19.40 -21.26 -21.31
C GLN A 146 20.62 -22.17 -21.08
N ALA A 147 21.06 -22.36 -19.83
CA ALA A 147 22.16 -23.27 -19.50
C ALA A 147 21.92 -24.71 -19.97
N LYS A 148 20.67 -25.20 -19.93
CA LYS A 148 20.31 -26.51 -20.51
C LYS A 148 20.47 -26.52 -22.04
N ARG A 149 20.05 -25.47 -22.74
CA ARG A 149 20.21 -25.33 -24.20
C ARG A 149 21.68 -25.20 -24.59
N ASP A 150 22.45 -24.41 -23.86
CA ASP A 150 23.89 -24.24 -24.08
C ASP A 150 24.64 -25.55 -23.82
N ARG A 151 24.24 -26.34 -22.81
CA ARG A 151 24.81 -27.68 -22.58
C ARG A 151 24.49 -28.65 -23.71
N THR A 152 23.29 -28.60 -24.28
CA THR A 152 22.93 -29.42 -25.44
C THR A 152 23.67 -29.00 -26.72
N GLN A 153 23.93 -27.70 -26.92
CA GLN A 153 24.73 -27.21 -28.06
C GLN A 153 26.24 -27.43 -27.86
N GLY A 154 26.77 -27.22 -26.66
CA GLY A 154 28.18 -27.47 -26.32
C GLY A 154 28.56 -28.95 -26.39
N SER A 155 27.60 -29.86 -26.18
CA SER A 155 27.81 -31.30 -26.41
C SER A 155 27.86 -31.67 -27.90
N ALA A 156 27.32 -30.83 -28.79
CA ALA A 156 27.38 -31.04 -30.24
C ALA A 156 28.76 -30.69 -30.82
N LEU A 157 29.52 -29.76 -30.19
CA LEU A 157 30.90 -29.43 -30.59
C LEU A 157 31.95 -30.14 -29.73
N GLY A 158 31.67 -30.43 -28.46
CA GLY A 158 32.60 -31.11 -27.55
C GLY A 158 32.78 -32.60 -27.86
N GLY A 159 31.76 -33.28 -28.38
CA GLY A 159 31.86 -34.72 -28.69
C GLY A 159 32.77 -35.06 -29.88
N GLU A 160 32.89 -34.17 -30.87
CA GLU A 160 33.85 -34.32 -31.97
C GLU A 160 35.21 -33.68 -31.66
N PHE A 161 35.24 -32.57 -30.91
CA PHE A 161 36.49 -31.94 -30.48
C PHE A 161 37.26 -32.82 -29.48
N ASP A 162 36.62 -33.43 -28.48
CA ASP A 162 37.30 -34.35 -27.55
C ASP A 162 37.80 -35.62 -28.24
N LYS A 163 37.11 -36.09 -29.29
CA LYS A 163 37.54 -37.25 -30.09
C LYS A 163 38.69 -36.94 -31.06
N ARG A 164 38.84 -35.71 -31.54
CA ARG A 164 39.94 -35.30 -32.46
C ARG A 164 41.09 -34.58 -31.76
N CYS A 165 40.84 -33.92 -30.64
CA CYS A 165 41.78 -33.04 -29.95
C CYS A 165 42.05 -33.46 -28.50
N GLY A 166 41.75 -34.70 -28.11
CA GLY A 166 42.07 -35.31 -26.80
C GLY A 166 43.57 -35.38 -26.44
N LEU A 167 44.44 -34.70 -27.20
CA LEU A 167 45.85 -34.50 -26.90
C LEU A 167 46.19 -33.05 -26.51
N PHE A 168 45.22 -32.14 -26.45
CA PHE A 168 45.46 -30.79 -25.92
C PHE A 168 45.46 -30.82 -24.39
N VAL A 169 46.62 -31.19 -23.84
CA VAL A 169 46.98 -30.98 -22.45
C VAL A 169 46.98 -29.47 -22.20
N SER A 170 46.18 -29.04 -21.21
CA SER A 170 46.19 -27.67 -20.73
C SER A 170 47.51 -27.40 -19.99
N GLY A 171 48.24 -26.37 -20.45
CA GLY A 171 49.29 -25.73 -19.65
C GLY A 171 50.73 -26.00 -20.06
N GLY A 172 51.15 -25.50 -21.22
CA GLY A 172 52.55 -25.22 -21.50
C GLY A 172 52.66 -23.87 -22.20
N ALA A 173 53.11 -22.84 -21.49
CA ALA A 173 53.34 -21.52 -22.09
C ALA A 173 54.40 -21.64 -23.21
N PRO A 174 54.20 -21.05 -24.40
CA PRO A 174 55.21 -21.08 -25.44
C PRO A 174 56.38 -20.19 -24.99
N GLY A 175 57.53 -20.81 -24.72
CA GLY A 175 58.77 -20.11 -24.41
C GLY A 175 59.15 -19.16 -25.54
N LEU A 176 59.27 -17.88 -25.19
CA LEU A 176 59.81 -16.83 -26.04
C LEU A 176 61.23 -17.20 -26.49
N GLY A 177 61.49 -16.95 -27.78
CA GLY A 177 62.62 -17.49 -28.53
C GLY A 177 64.02 -17.13 -28.02
N LYS A 178 64.98 -17.95 -28.44
CA LYS A 178 66.36 -17.52 -28.67
C LYS A 178 66.69 -17.73 -30.14
N ARG A 179 67.09 -16.62 -30.78
CA ARG A 179 67.59 -16.53 -32.15
C ARG A 179 68.95 -17.24 -32.24
N ALA A 180 69.17 -17.95 -33.35
CA ALA A 180 70.48 -18.11 -33.95
C ALA A 180 70.54 -17.18 -35.17
#